data_AF-A0A3P8Y6M7-F1
#
_entry.id   AF-A0A3P8Y6M7-F1
#
_cell.length_a   1.000
_cell.length_b   1.000
_cell.length_c   1.000
_cell.angle_alpha   90.00
_cell.angle_beta   90.00
_cell.angle_gamma   90.00
#
_symmetry.space_group_name_H-M   'P 1'
#
loop_
_entity.id
_entity.type
_entity.pdbx_description
1 polymer ?
#
loop_
_entity_poly.entity_id
_entity_poly.type
_entity_poly.pdbx_seq_one_letter_code
_entity_poly.pdbx_strand_id
1 'polypeptide(L)'
;MVGEWSQIMPATKEVQIMTGQVKKEVEEKMNKKYKIFTAKSYQQQEGKEFCIKVETGENCPGSLYLYVSRDLSAKLKLTDAVWIELSELCDASTLPFPLDQLQYLGLKTPGKKCDIFRGINYKTLLTRMLGYTNYFIKVQVGEGEEDYHILRVGCAVTQVRRPTLTNLLENKTLIDDIEYFE
;
A
#
# COMPACT_ATOMS: atom_id res chain seq x y z
N MET A 1 16.63 -9.72 -8.38
CA MET A 1 15.52 -9.90 -7.43
C MET A 1 15.17 -8.50 -6.97
N VAL A 2 13.89 -8.15 -7.06
CA VAL A 2 13.34 -6.86 -6.66
C VAL A 2 12.85 -7.11 -5.24
N GLY A 3 13.49 -6.53 -4.22
CA GLY A 3 13.26 -6.86 -2.80
C GLY A 3 11.82 -6.61 -2.34
N GLU A 4 11.40 -7.15 -1.20
CA GLU A 4 10.07 -6.83 -0.65
C GLU A 4 10.03 -5.38 -0.12
N TRP A 5 8.88 -4.72 -0.26
CA TRP A 5 8.67 -3.40 0.33
C TRP A 5 8.55 -3.50 1.84
N SER A 6 9.09 -2.52 2.55
CA SER A 6 8.99 -2.44 4.01
C SER A 6 7.55 -2.25 4.49
N GLN A 7 7.33 -2.43 5.80
CA GLN A 7 6.16 -1.88 6.48
C GLN A 7 6.08 -0.36 6.27
N ILE A 8 4.88 0.21 6.44
CA ILE A 8 4.69 1.66 6.40
C ILE A 8 5.37 2.29 7.61
N MET A 9 6.24 3.27 7.34
CA MET A 9 6.96 4.03 8.36
C MET A 9 6.53 5.50 8.35
N PRO A 10 6.54 6.19 9.50
CA PRO A 10 6.29 7.62 9.55
C PRO A 10 7.39 8.39 8.80
N ALA A 11 7.03 9.46 8.10
CA ALA A 11 7.99 10.26 7.34
C ALA A 11 9.07 10.87 8.25
N THR A 12 10.33 10.72 7.85
CA THR A 12 11.47 11.34 8.52
C THR A 12 11.80 12.70 7.89
N LYS A 13 12.67 13.47 8.55
CA LYS A 13 13.19 14.72 7.98
C LYS A 13 13.89 14.49 6.64
N GLU A 14 14.61 13.38 6.49
CA GLU A 14 15.25 13.02 5.23
C GLU A 14 14.19 12.80 4.12
N VAL A 15 13.16 12.00 4.40
CA VAL A 15 12.07 11.74 3.45
C VAL A 15 11.40 13.05 3.03
N GLN A 16 11.13 13.95 3.97
CA GLN A 16 10.56 15.27 3.67
C GLN A 16 11.46 16.12 2.75
N ILE A 17 12.79 16.07 2.95
CA ILE A 17 13.75 16.74 2.07
C ILE A 17 13.69 16.14 0.67
N MET A 18 13.64 14.81 0.55
CA MET A 18 13.51 14.12 -0.74
C MET A 18 12.24 14.57 -1.48
N THR A 19 11.11 14.64 -0.76
CA THR A 19 9.84 15.12 -1.31
C THR A 19 9.95 16.55 -1.82
N GLY A 20 10.61 17.43 -1.06
CA GLY A 20 10.84 18.82 -1.44
C GLY A 20 11.65 18.97 -2.73
N GLN A 21 12.66 18.11 -2.93
CA GLN A 21 13.51 18.15 -4.14
C GLN A 21 12.73 17.77 -5.41
N VAL A 22 11.86 16.77 -5.32
CA VAL A 22 11.05 16.32 -6.47
C VAL A 22 9.77 17.14 -6.67
N LYS A 23 9.43 18.05 -5.75
CA LYS A 23 8.17 18.81 -5.77
C LYS A 23 7.90 19.50 -7.11
N LYS A 24 8.90 20.19 -7.68
CA LYS A 24 8.73 20.90 -8.95
C LYS A 24 8.35 19.95 -10.09
N GLU A 25 9.04 18.82 -10.17
CA GLU A 25 8.78 17.79 -11.18
C GLU A 25 7.38 17.16 -10.99
N VAL A 26 6.96 16.96 -9.74
CA VAL A 26 5.61 16.49 -9.41
C VAL A 26 4.53 17.50 -9.83
N GLU A 27 4.71 18.79 -9.53
CA GLU A 27 3.74 19.83 -9.89
C GLU A 27 3.57 19.99 -11.40
N GLU A 28 4.69 19.88 -12.15
CA GLU A 28 4.69 19.89 -13.61
C GLU A 28 3.98 18.64 -14.16
N LYS A 29 4.29 17.45 -13.64
CA LYS A 29 3.68 16.18 -14.06
C LYS A 29 2.19 16.10 -13.75
N MET A 30 1.78 16.58 -12.58
CA MET A 30 0.38 16.59 -12.15
C MET A 30 -0.39 17.79 -12.69
N ASN A 31 0.28 18.72 -13.39
CA ASN A 31 -0.27 19.99 -13.86
C ASN A 31 -1.05 20.73 -12.76
N LYS A 32 -0.53 20.71 -11.53
CA LYS A 32 -1.19 21.24 -10.33
C LYS A 32 -0.13 21.75 -9.35
N LYS A 33 -0.35 22.93 -8.78
CA LYS A 33 0.50 23.48 -7.71
C LYS A 33 -0.04 23.10 -6.35
N TYR A 34 0.86 22.78 -5.42
CA TYR A 34 0.51 22.33 -4.08
C TYR A 34 1.00 23.34 -3.02
N LYS A 35 0.05 23.95 -2.30
CA LYS A 35 0.36 24.86 -1.18
C LYS A 35 0.95 24.11 0.00
N ILE A 36 0.36 22.96 0.34
CA ILE A 36 0.86 22.02 1.34
C ILE A 36 1.49 20.86 0.57
N PHE A 37 2.67 20.40 1.00
CA PHE A 37 3.39 19.30 0.36
C PHE A 37 4.27 18.60 1.38
N THR A 38 3.61 17.90 2.30
CA THR A 38 4.24 17.31 3.50
C THR A 38 4.19 15.80 3.40
N ALA A 39 5.34 15.14 3.53
CA ALA A 39 5.40 13.69 3.62
C ALA A 39 4.79 13.23 4.95
N LYS A 40 3.89 12.24 4.90
CA LYS A 40 3.23 11.67 6.08
C LYS A 40 3.82 10.32 6.45
N SER A 41 3.96 9.46 5.47
CA SER A 41 4.49 8.12 5.62
C SER A 41 5.24 7.69 4.36
N TYR A 42 6.02 6.62 4.48
CA TYR A 42 6.73 6.04 3.35
C TYR A 42 6.94 4.54 3.54
N GLN A 43 7.14 3.86 2.41
CA GLN A 43 7.77 2.55 2.34
C GLN A 43 9.05 2.67 1.53
N GLN A 44 9.97 1.75 1.77
CA GLN A 44 11.18 1.64 0.99
C GLN A 44 11.44 0.21 0.56
N GLN A 45 12.16 0.08 -0.54
CA GLN A 45 12.58 -1.19 -1.11
C GLN A 45 14.11 -1.19 -1.27
N GLU A 46 14.77 -2.04 -0.50
CA GLU A 46 16.24 -2.16 -0.44
C GLU A 46 17.00 -0.81 -0.27
N GLY A 47 16.33 0.20 0.30
CA GLY A 47 16.88 1.57 0.46
C GLY A 47 17.12 2.33 -0.86
N LYS A 48 16.65 1.80 -1.99
CA LYS A 48 16.83 2.40 -3.32
C LYS A 48 15.55 3.01 -3.85
N GLU A 49 14.41 2.37 -3.64
CA GLU A 49 13.11 2.88 -4.07
C GLU A 49 12.28 3.26 -2.87
N PHE A 50 11.56 4.38 -2.99
CA PHE A 50 10.73 4.96 -1.95
C PHE A 50 9.35 5.23 -2.51
N CYS A 51 8.32 4.76 -1.82
CA CYS A 51 6.93 5.14 -2.05
C CYS A 51 6.52 6.06 -0.90
N ILE A 52 6.28 7.34 -1.18
CA ILE A 52 6.07 8.37 -0.17
C ILE A 52 4.65 8.92 -0.29
N LYS A 53 3.87 8.79 0.78
CA LYS A 53 2.54 9.41 0.91
C LYS A 53 2.70 10.90 1.26
N VAL A 54 2.10 11.76 0.44
CA VAL A 54 2.19 13.21 0.58
C VAL A 54 0.82 13.83 0.81
N GLU A 55 0.74 14.63 1.86
CA GLU A 55 -0.39 15.49 2.17
C GLU A 55 -0.31 16.77 1.34
N THR A 56 -1.38 17.06 0.61
CA THR A 56 -1.43 18.20 -0.32
C THR A 56 -2.43 19.30 0.06
N GLY A 57 -3.17 19.14 1.17
CA GLY A 57 -4.22 20.05 1.66
C GLY A 57 -5.56 19.36 1.93
N GLU A 58 -6.53 20.09 2.50
CA GLU A 58 -7.75 19.53 3.10
C GLU A 58 -8.76 18.90 2.13
N ASN A 59 -9.35 17.78 2.57
CA ASN A 59 -10.55 17.10 2.11
C ASN A 59 -10.65 16.74 0.62
N CYS A 60 -9.57 16.23 0.03
CA CYS A 60 -9.69 15.46 -1.21
C CYS A 60 -9.78 13.97 -0.86
N PRO A 61 -10.74 13.20 -1.44
CA PRO A 61 -10.71 11.75 -1.29
C PRO A 61 -9.45 11.22 -2.00
N GLY A 62 -8.63 10.49 -1.25
CA GLY A 62 -7.34 9.98 -1.70
C GLY A 62 -6.11 10.74 -1.21
N SER A 63 -4.94 10.34 -1.70
CA SER A 63 -3.65 10.91 -1.34
C SER A 63 -2.69 10.84 -2.52
N LEU A 64 -1.74 11.77 -2.56
CA LEU A 64 -0.67 11.76 -3.54
C LEU A 64 0.44 10.80 -3.08
N TYR A 65 0.82 9.87 -3.93
CA TYR A 65 1.96 8.98 -3.71
C TYR A 65 3.06 9.29 -4.72
N LEU A 66 4.28 9.42 -4.22
CA LEU A 66 5.47 9.67 -5.01
C LEU A 66 6.37 8.45 -5.00
N TYR A 67 6.82 8.04 -6.17
CA TYR A 67 7.82 7.01 -6.35
C TYR A 67 9.15 7.67 -6.65
N VAL A 68 10.09 7.57 -5.72
CA VAL A 68 11.41 8.18 -5.84
C VAL A 68 12.45 7.07 -5.79
N SER A 69 13.37 7.06 -6.76
CA SER A 69 14.51 6.17 -6.76
C SER A 69 15.80 6.93 -6.47
N ARG A 70 16.72 6.26 -5.77
CA ARG A 70 18.08 6.73 -5.50
C ARG A 70 19.02 5.95 -6.41
N ASP A 71 19.73 6.66 -7.28
CA ASP A 71 20.72 6.05 -8.14
C ASP A 71 22.03 5.73 -7.39
N LEU A 72 22.99 5.09 -8.08
CA LEU A 72 24.29 4.74 -7.52
C LEU A 72 25.14 5.96 -7.13
N SER A 73 24.79 7.16 -7.61
CA SER A 73 25.43 8.44 -7.26
C SER A 73 24.70 9.17 -6.12
N ALA A 74 23.74 8.49 -5.47
CA ALA A 74 22.84 9.05 -4.46
C ALA A 74 21.95 10.20 -4.97
N LYS A 75 21.83 10.37 -6.29
CA LYS A 75 20.92 11.36 -6.87
C LYS A 75 19.50 10.80 -6.86
N LEU A 76 18.57 11.64 -6.44
CA LEU A 76 17.15 11.31 -6.39
C LEU A 76 16.50 11.57 -7.74
N LYS A 77 15.65 10.63 -8.16
CA LYS A 77 14.88 10.71 -9.40
C LYS A 77 13.42 10.39 -9.09
N LEU A 78 12.52 11.30 -9.47
CA LEU A 78 11.10 10.98 -9.50
C LEU A 78 10.86 9.95 -10.60
N THR A 79 10.35 8.79 -10.20
CA THR A 79 10.01 7.71 -11.12
C THR A 79 8.54 7.84 -11.52
N ASP A 80 7.66 8.11 -10.55
CA ASP A 80 6.26 8.36 -10.82
C ASP A 80 5.61 9.22 -9.72
N ALA A 81 4.48 9.83 -10.05
CA ALA A 81 3.62 10.54 -9.11
C ALA A 81 2.17 10.23 -9.46
N VAL A 82 1.44 9.69 -8.50
CA VAL A 82 0.08 9.18 -8.73
C VAL A 82 -0.86 9.65 -7.64
N TRP A 83 -2.05 10.05 -8.05
CA TRP A 83 -3.15 10.26 -7.12
C TRP A 83 -3.85 8.93 -6.89
N ILE A 84 -3.90 8.47 -5.64
CA ILE A 84 -4.54 7.21 -5.28
C ILE A 84 -5.70 7.50 -4.36
N GLU A 85 -6.88 7.07 -4.80
CA GLU A 85 -8.12 7.07 -4.05
C GLU A 85 -8.58 5.63 -3.95
N LEU A 86 -8.55 5.09 -2.72
CA LEU A 86 -9.10 3.78 -2.45
C LEU A 86 -10.63 3.88 -2.38
N SER A 87 -11.33 2.79 -2.72
CA SER A 87 -12.77 2.72 -2.54
C SER A 87 -13.17 2.90 -1.07
N GLU A 88 -14.45 3.16 -0.86
CA GLU A 88 -15.08 3.01 0.44
C GLU A 88 -14.83 1.61 1.02
N LEU A 89 -14.91 1.53 2.35
CA LEU A 89 -14.71 0.31 3.10
C LEU A 89 -15.85 -0.69 2.82
N CYS A 90 -15.48 -1.89 2.39
CA CYS A 90 -16.39 -3.00 2.12
C CYS A 90 -16.19 -4.12 3.13
N ASP A 91 -17.27 -4.87 3.44
CA ASP A 91 -17.19 -6.06 4.29
C ASP A 91 -16.47 -7.21 3.57
N ALA A 92 -15.56 -7.93 4.22
CA ALA A 92 -14.79 -8.99 3.57
C ALA A 92 -15.64 -10.16 3.06
N SER A 93 -16.88 -10.34 3.55
CA SER A 93 -17.81 -11.35 3.04
C SER A 93 -18.27 -11.08 1.60
N THR A 94 -18.09 -9.85 1.09
CA THR A 94 -18.46 -9.48 -0.30
C THR A 94 -17.31 -9.64 -1.29
N LEU A 95 -16.15 -10.17 -0.86
CA LEU A 95 -15.03 -10.45 -1.75
C LEU A 95 -15.43 -11.42 -2.86
N PRO A 96 -14.98 -11.19 -4.11
CA PRO A 96 -15.36 -12.03 -5.24
C PRO A 96 -14.60 -13.37 -5.28
N PHE A 97 -13.68 -13.61 -4.34
CA PHE A 97 -12.85 -14.79 -4.26
C PHE A 97 -12.73 -15.29 -2.82
N PRO A 98 -12.48 -16.59 -2.61
CA PRO A 98 -12.35 -17.14 -1.28
C PRO A 98 -10.96 -16.80 -0.70
N LEU A 99 -10.93 -16.45 0.59
CA LEU A 99 -9.71 -16.00 1.29
C LEU A 99 -8.77 -17.15 1.67
N ASP A 100 -9.28 -18.37 1.79
CA ASP A 100 -8.53 -19.58 2.13
C ASP A 100 -7.29 -19.80 1.23
N GLN A 101 -7.38 -19.43 -0.04
CA GLN A 101 -6.27 -19.50 -0.99
C GLN A 101 -5.07 -18.63 -0.61
N LEU A 102 -5.32 -17.51 0.09
CA LEU A 102 -4.27 -16.57 0.49
C LEU A 102 -3.57 -16.98 1.79
N GLN A 103 -4.23 -17.78 2.63
CA GLN A 103 -3.66 -18.27 3.89
C GLN A 103 -2.34 -19.02 3.64
N TYR A 104 -2.30 -19.84 2.59
CA TYR A 104 -1.13 -20.65 2.24
C TYR A 104 0.01 -19.85 1.57
N LEU A 105 -0.32 -18.70 0.98
CA LEU A 105 0.63 -17.88 0.22
C LEU A 105 1.37 -16.85 1.09
N GLY A 106 0.73 -16.33 2.14
CA GLY A 106 1.24 -15.19 2.92
C GLY A 106 1.75 -15.49 4.32
N LEU A 107 1.19 -16.48 5.02
CA LEU A 107 1.49 -16.73 6.43
C LEU A 107 2.61 -17.76 6.56
N LYS A 108 3.80 -17.43 6.05
CA LYS A 108 5.02 -18.24 6.26
C LYS A 108 5.60 -17.97 7.65
N THR A 109 4.90 -18.36 8.71
CA THR A 109 5.52 -18.52 10.04
C THR A 109 5.56 -20.01 10.37
N PRO A 110 6.71 -20.69 10.15
CA PRO A 110 6.86 -22.09 10.52
C PRO A 110 6.65 -22.23 12.04
N GLY A 111 5.60 -22.96 12.44
CA GLY A 111 5.34 -23.32 13.84
C GLY A 111 4.19 -22.57 14.53
N LYS A 112 3.64 -21.50 13.94
CA LYS A 112 2.40 -20.86 14.43
C LYS A 112 1.25 -21.32 13.54
N LYS A 113 0.45 -22.28 14.03
CA LYS A 113 -0.82 -22.61 13.37
C LYS A 113 -1.73 -21.39 13.56
N CYS A 114 -2.03 -20.66 12.50
CA CYS A 114 -3.08 -19.64 12.57
C CYS A 114 -4.42 -20.36 12.64
N ASP A 115 -4.91 -20.60 13.85
CA ASP A 115 -6.24 -21.18 14.07
C ASP A 115 -7.35 -20.21 13.61
N ILE A 116 -7.01 -18.93 13.45
CA ILE A 116 -7.89 -17.86 12.97
C ILE A 116 -7.30 -17.28 11.68
N PHE A 117 -8.10 -17.28 10.62
CA PHE A 117 -7.84 -16.51 9.40
C PHE A 117 -9.17 -15.97 8.86
N ARG A 118 -9.54 -14.77 9.29
CA ARG A 118 -10.86 -14.20 9.02
C ARG A 118 -10.73 -12.82 8.38
N GLY A 119 -11.29 -12.66 7.19
CA GLY A 119 -11.44 -11.33 6.58
C GLY A 119 -12.38 -10.45 7.41
N ILE A 120 -11.98 -9.20 7.61
CA ILE A 120 -12.77 -8.21 8.34
C ILE A 120 -13.41 -7.24 7.33
N ASN A 121 -12.58 -6.50 6.62
CA ASN A 121 -13.02 -5.53 5.62
C ASN A 121 -11.91 -5.32 4.58
N TYR A 122 -12.27 -4.66 3.49
CA TYR A 122 -11.31 -4.32 2.45
C TYR A 122 -11.62 -2.99 1.78
N LYS A 123 -10.61 -2.41 1.15
CA LYS A 123 -10.75 -1.37 0.13
C LYS A 123 -10.19 -1.87 -1.19
N THR A 124 -10.59 -1.25 -2.28
CA THR A 124 -10.10 -1.58 -3.63
C THR A 124 -9.41 -0.40 -4.27
N LEU A 125 -8.46 -0.70 -5.15
CA LEU A 125 -7.90 0.23 -6.10
C LEU A 125 -8.12 -0.31 -7.51
N LEU A 126 -8.95 0.40 -8.27
CA LEU A 126 -9.10 0.15 -9.70
C LEU A 126 -7.84 0.60 -10.41
N THR A 127 -7.13 -0.35 -11.01
CA THR A 127 -5.95 -0.02 -11.80
C THR A 127 -6.35 0.50 -13.17
N ARG A 128 -5.43 1.15 -13.86
CA ARG A 128 -5.63 1.53 -15.27
C ARG A 128 -5.67 0.31 -16.20
N MET A 129 -5.24 -0.87 -15.72
CA MET A 129 -5.31 -2.11 -16.49
C MET A 129 -6.73 -2.65 -16.45
N LEU A 130 -7.36 -2.73 -17.62
CA LEU A 130 -8.73 -3.21 -17.74
C LEU A 130 -8.85 -4.63 -17.19
N GLY A 131 -9.73 -4.82 -16.22
CA GLY A 131 -9.98 -6.12 -15.62
C GLY A 131 -8.93 -6.56 -14.59
N TYR A 132 -8.18 -5.64 -13.98
CA TYR A 132 -7.33 -5.95 -12.83
C TYR A 132 -7.61 -4.99 -11.67
N THR A 133 -7.89 -5.56 -10.50
CA THR A 133 -8.21 -4.83 -9.27
C THR A 133 -7.25 -5.24 -8.16
N ASN A 134 -6.71 -4.25 -7.44
CA ASN A 134 -6.01 -4.51 -6.19
C ASN A 134 -7.00 -4.43 -5.03
N TYR A 135 -6.92 -5.41 -4.13
CA TYR A 135 -7.68 -5.47 -2.90
C TYR A 135 -6.72 -5.30 -1.73
N PHE A 136 -7.06 -4.39 -0.83
CA PHE A 136 -6.36 -4.17 0.42
C PHE A 136 -7.24 -4.73 1.52
N ILE A 137 -6.92 -5.92 2.03
CA ILE A 137 -7.84 -6.73 2.85
C ILE A 137 -7.30 -6.84 4.27
N LYS A 138 -8.05 -6.32 5.24
CA LYS A 138 -7.75 -6.55 6.64
C LYS A 138 -8.21 -7.96 7.03
N VAL A 139 -7.29 -8.75 7.57
CA VAL A 139 -7.55 -10.11 8.06
C VAL A 139 -7.12 -10.21 9.52
N GLN A 140 -7.91 -10.92 10.32
CA GLN A 140 -7.52 -11.34 11.67
C GLN A 140 -6.78 -12.67 11.58
N VAL A 141 -5.64 -12.77 12.25
CA VAL A 141 -4.73 -13.93 12.21
C VAL A 141 -4.50 -14.58 13.58
N GLY A 142 -5.15 -14.04 14.62
CA GLY A 142 -5.03 -14.49 16.01
C GLY A 142 -6.01 -13.74 16.93
N GLU A 143 -5.87 -13.93 18.23
CA GLU A 143 -6.79 -13.37 19.25
C GLU A 143 -6.27 -12.07 19.88
N GLY A 144 -4.99 -11.74 19.69
CA GLY A 144 -4.36 -10.54 20.22
C GLY A 144 -4.81 -9.26 19.52
N GLU A 145 -4.60 -8.13 20.19
CA GLU A 145 -4.98 -6.81 19.67
C GLU A 145 -4.21 -6.42 18.40
N GLU A 146 -2.98 -6.90 18.25
CA GLU A 146 -2.11 -6.70 17.08
C GLU A 146 -2.11 -7.91 16.11
N ASP A 147 -3.01 -8.89 16.32
CA ASP A 147 -3.12 -10.06 15.45
C ASP A 147 -4.00 -9.78 14.22
N TYR A 148 -3.77 -8.64 13.56
CA TYR A 148 -4.35 -8.33 12.25
C TYR A 148 -3.25 -8.06 11.22
N HIS A 149 -3.53 -8.38 9.97
CA HIS A 149 -2.69 -8.04 8.84
C HIS A 149 -3.53 -7.33 7.79
N ILE A 150 -2.89 -6.50 6.95
CA ILE A 150 -3.53 -5.94 5.76
C ILE A 150 -2.82 -6.53 4.55
N LEU A 151 -3.54 -7.32 3.76
CA LEU A 151 -3.02 -8.00 2.57
C LEU A 151 -3.21 -7.11 1.34
N ARG A 152 -2.22 -7.04 0.45
CA ARG A 152 -2.34 -6.48 -0.89
C ARG A 152 -2.47 -7.61 -1.90
N VAL A 153 -3.66 -7.73 -2.48
CA VAL A 153 -4.04 -8.85 -3.32
C VAL A 153 -4.41 -8.35 -4.71
N GLY A 154 -3.67 -8.83 -5.69
CA GLY A 154 -3.97 -8.64 -7.10
C GLY A 154 -4.98 -9.66 -7.60
N CYS A 155 -6.03 -9.21 -8.28
CA CYS A 155 -7.01 -10.11 -8.88
C CYS A 155 -7.43 -9.64 -10.27
N ALA A 156 -7.18 -10.49 -11.26
CA ALA A 156 -7.68 -10.30 -12.61
C ALA A 156 -9.13 -10.79 -12.71
N VAL A 157 -10.00 -10.04 -13.37
CA VAL A 157 -11.42 -10.38 -13.61
C VAL A 157 -11.56 -11.69 -14.39
N THR A 158 -10.58 -12.06 -15.21
CA THR A 158 -10.56 -13.35 -15.91
C THR A 158 -10.09 -14.51 -15.03
N GLN A 159 -9.46 -14.22 -13.89
CA GLN A 159 -8.85 -15.20 -12.98
C GLN A 159 -9.28 -14.96 -11.53
N VAL A 160 -10.57 -14.62 -11.31
CA VAL A 160 -11.10 -14.35 -9.97
C VAL A 160 -10.79 -15.48 -8.98
N ARG A 161 -10.71 -16.73 -9.45
CA ARG A 161 -10.38 -17.90 -8.64
C ARG A 161 -8.89 -18.07 -8.31
N ARG A 162 -8.03 -17.13 -8.70
CA ARG A 162 -6.57 -17.17 -8.46
C ARG A 162 -6.04 -15.78 -8.05
N PRO A 163 -6.51 -15.24 -6.92
CA PRO A 163 -5.94 -14.02 -6.36
C PRO A 163 -4.45 -14.22 -6.06
N THR A 164 -3.65 -13.20 -6.30
CA THR A 164 -2.21 -13.22 -6.05
C THR A 164 -1.90 -12.29 -4.89
N LEU A 165 -1.37 -12.82 -3.80
CA LEU A 165 -0.80 -12.00 -2.73
C LEU A 165 0.49 -11.35 -3.26
N THR A 166 0.53 -10.02 -3.23
CA THR A 166 1.66 -9.24 -3.75
C THR A 166 2.49 -8.62 -2.65
N ASN A 167 1.85 -8.20 -1.54
CA ASN A 167 2.52 -7.79 -0.32
C ASN A 167 1.55 -7.86 0.88
N LEU A 168 2.05 -7.63 2.10
CA LEU A 168 1.23 -7.51 3.30
C LEU A 168 1.86 -6.59 4.36
N LEU A 169 1.00 -6.01 5.18
CA LEU A 169 1.39 -5.30 6.41
C LEU A 169 1.04 -6.16 7.63
N GLU A 170 2.02 -6.37 8.51
CA GLU A 170 1.88 -7.20 9.71
C GLU A 170 1.60 -6.35 10.96
N ASN A 171 1.26 -7.04 12.05
CA ASN A 171 1.12 -6.47 13.40
C ASN A 171 0.23 -5.23 13.44
N LYS A 172 -0.95 -5.35 12.82
CA LYS A 172 -1.99 -4.33 12.76
C LYS A 172 -3.04 -4.60 13.80
N THR A 173 -3.79 -3.55 14.10
CA THR A 173 -4.93 -3.61 15.01
C THR A 173 -6.25 -3.60 14.26
N LEU A 174 -7.33 -3.92 14.97
CA LEU A 174 -8.68 -3.82 14.42
C LEU A 174 -9.02 -2.39 13.95
N ILE A 175 -8.51 -1.37 14.64
CA ILE A 175 -8.84 0.04 14.40
C ILE A 175 -7.96 0.72 13.35
N ASP A 176 -6.82 0.13 12.96
CA ASP A 176 -5.93 0.72 11.95
C ASP A 176 -6.66 0.91 10.62
N ASP A 177 -6.55 2.08 9.98
CA ASP A 177 -7.18 2.28 8.67
C ASP A 177 -6.49 1.45 7.58
N ILE A 178 -7.25 1.10 6.54
CA ILE A 178 -6.70 0.53 5.32
C ILE A 178 -6.23 1.68 4.43
N GLU A 179 -4.92 1.85 4.33
CA GLU A 179 -4.29 2.77 3.39
C GLU A 179 -3.55 2.05 2.26
N TYR A 180 -3.19 2.80 1.22
CA TYR A 180 -2.44 2.25 0.10
C TYR A 180 -1.00 1.95 0.53
N PHE A 181 -0.49 0.82 0.07
CA PHE A 181 0.91 0.44 0.20
C PHE A 181 1.36 -0.36 -1.02
N GLU A 182 2.65 -0.32 -1.28
CA GLU A 182 3.31 -1.23 -2.21
C GLU A 182 3.53 -2.59 -1.58
#